data_AF-A0A1J8Q0W2-F1
#
_entry.id   AF-A0A1J8Q0W2-F1
#
_cell.length_a   1.000
_cell.length_b   1.000
_cell.length_c   1.000
_cell.angle_alpha   90.00
_cell.angle_beta   90.00
_cell.angle_gamma   90.00
#
_symmetry.space_group_name_H-M   'P 1'
#
loop_
_entity.id
_entity.type
_entity.pdbx_description
1 polymer ?
#
loop_
_entity_poly.entity_id
_entity_poly.type
_entity_poly.pdbx_seq_one_letter_code
_entity_poly.pdbx_strand_id
1 'polypeptide(L)'
;LNLIWQHDLSITSINTLDTNEGANLEHTLIASDTAATFSIIENTSGLFSLSDTNNTLTFNGTNTDYESTTKSYTVKIKATTGNSDDKNTEQTITANLVDLNDETPTAITLTGDRTIAENTRTGTELGTLSAT
;
A
#
# COMPACT_ATOMS: atom_id res chain seq x y z
N LEU A 1 -33.51 13.53 -35.22
CA LEU A 1 -32.18 13.21 -34.68
C LEU A 1 -32.38 12.71 -33.26
N ASN A 2 -32.15 11.43 -32.99
CA ASN A 2 -32.03 10.94 -31.62
C ASN A 2 -30.56 11.02 -31.24
N LEU A 3 -30.18 12.04 -30.47
CA LEU A 3 -28.91 12.02 -29.75
C LEU A 3 -29.17 11.25 -28.46
N ILE A 4 -28.79 9.97 -28.44
CA ILE A 4 -28.67 9.22 -27.19
C ILE A 4 -27.33 9.65 -26.59
N TRP A 5 -27.35 10.57 -25.64
CA TRP A 5 -26.18 10.82 -24.81
C TRP A 5 -26.06 9.63 -23.86
N GLN A 6 -25.20 8.67 -24.19
CA GLN A 6 -24.78 7.65 -23.26
C GLN A 6 -23.84 8.34 -22.26
N HIS A 7 -24.27 8.44 -21.01
CA HIS A 7 -23.38 8.84 -19.91
C HIS A 7 -22.65 7.58 -19.44
N ASP A 8 -21.47 7.32 -20.02
CA ASP A 8 -20.60 6.24 -19.53
C ASP A 8 -20.02 6.65 -18.16
N LEU A 9 -20.45 5.99 -17.10
CA LEU A 9 -19.91 6.18 -15.76
C LEU A 9 -18.52 5.52 -15.69
N SER A 10 -17.54 6.24 -15.14
CA SER A 10 -16.19 5.73 -14.91
C SER A 10 -15.70 6.14 -13.53
N ILE A 11 -14.99 5.22 -12.84
CA ILE A 11 -14.22 5.58 -11.64
C ILE A 11 -12.92 6.22 -12.12
N THR A 12 -12.67 7.46 -11.69
CA THR A 12 -11.48 8.24 -12.05
C THR A 12 -10.46 8.31 -10.90
N SER A 13 -10.71 7.58 -9.81
CA SER A 13 -9.76 7.36 -8.73
C SER A 13 -8.45 6.75 -9.24
N ILE A 14 -7.37 7.03 -8.50
CA ILE A 14 -6.11 6.33 -8.69
C ILE A 14 -6.31 4.87 -8.24
N ASN A 15 -5.89 3.92 -9.07
CA ASN A 15 -6.10 2.49 -8.83
C ASN A 15 -4.91 1.79 -8.16
N THR A 16 -3.81 2.50 -7.94
CA THR A 16 -2.62 2.00 -7.24
C THR A 16 -2.14 3.06 -6.26
N LEU A 17 -2.15 2.71 -4.99
CA LEU A 17 -1.80 3.58 -3.89
C LEU A 17 -0.65 2.93 -3.12
N ASP A 18 0.28 3.74 -2.65
CA ASP A 18 1.40 3.26 -1.86
C ASP A 18 1.24 3.78 -0.43
N THR A 19 1.52 2.92 0.55
CA THR A 19 1.57 3.27 1.96
C THR A 19 2.75 2.57 2.60
N ASN A 20 3.39 3.22 3.56
CA ASN A 20 4.34 2.52 4.41
C ASN A 20 3.64 1.33 5.08
N GLU A 21 4.38 0.25 5.30
CA GLU A 21 3.93 -0.80 6.21
C GLU A 21 3.59 -0.24 7.60
N GLY A 22 2.76 -0.98 8.35
CA GLY A 22 2.23 -0.52 9.64
C GLY A 22 1.36 0.74 9.59
N ALA A 23 1.12 1.35 8.42
CA ALA A 23 0.42 2.63 8.31
C ALA A 23 -0.96 2.49 7.66
N ASN A 24 -1.90 3.31 8.13
CA ASN A 24 -3.19 3.46 7.48
C ASN A 24 -3.07 4.37 6.25
N LEU A 25 -3.94 4.13 5.28
CA LEU A 25 -4.07 4.94 4.07
C LEU A 25 -5.54 5.33 3.89
N GLU A 26 -5.79 6.59 3.55
CA GLU A 26 -7.10 7.10 3.18
C GLU A 26 -7.06 7.62 1.75
N HIS A 27 -8.10 7.31 0.97
CA HIS A 27 -8.26 7.78 -0.40
C HIS A 27 -9.72 8.13 -0.69
N THR A 28 -9.98 9.37 -1.10
CA THR A 28 -11.32 9.77 -1.52
C THR A 28 -11.58 9.28 -2.94
N LEU A 29 -12.63 8.47 -3.12
CA LEU A 29 -13.02 7.95 -4.42
C LEU A 29 -13.72 9.03 -5.26
N ILE A 30 -13.40 9.04 -6.56
CA ILE A 30 -13.91 10.00 -7.54
C ILE A 30 -14.39 9.24 -8.77
N ALA A 31 -15.47 9.71 -9.38
CA ALA A 31 -16.01 9.21 -10.63
C ALA A 31 -16.28 10.36 -11.60
N SER A 32 -16.53 10.04 -12.87
CA SER A 32 -16.90 11.01 -13.90
C SER A 32 -18.22 11.73 -13.64
N ASP A 33 -19.06 11.20 -12.75
CA ASP A 33 -20.31 11.81 -12.29
C ASP A 33 -20.29 11.97 -10.75
N THR A 34 -20.54 13.19 -10.27
CA THR A 34 -20.57 13.51 -8.83
C THR A 34 -21.78 12.93 -8.10
N ALA A 35 -22.82 12.51 -8.82
CA ALA A 35 -23.96 11.80 -8.24
C ALA A 35 -23.68 10.31 -8.00
N ALA A 36 -22.49 9.82 -8.38
CA ALA A 36 -22.10 8.44 -8.15
C ALA A 36 -21.97 8.13 -6.65
N THR A 37 -22.49 6.97 -6.28
CA THR A 37 -22.30 6.35 -4.97
C THR A 37 -21.37 5.15 -5.13
N PHE A 38 -20.57 4.87 -4.11
CA PHE A 38 -19.56 3.82 -4.14
C PHE A 38 -19.89 2.69 -3.17
N SER A 39 -19.52 1.48 -3.52
CA SER A 39 -19.59 0.33 -2.62
C SER A 39 -18.42 -0.63 -2.84
N ILE A 40 -18.04 -1.33 -1.78
CA ILE A 40 -17.07 -2.42 -1.84
C ILE A 40 -17.82 -3.68 -2.28
N ILE A 41 -17.39 -4.30 -3.37
CA ILE A 41 -17.96 -5.56 -3.89
C ILE A 41 -17.03 -6.76 -3.71
N GLU A 42 -15.73 -6.54 -3.48
CA GLU A 42 -14.78 -7.58 -3.10
C GLU A 42 -13.70 -6.99 -2.17
N ASN A 43 -13.43 -7.66 -1.05
CA ASN A 43 -12.43 -7.27 -0.07
C ASN A 43 -11.90 -8.53 0.63
N THR A 44 -11.05 -9.29 -0.06
CA THR A 44 -10.54 -10.59 0.41
C THR A 44 -9.72 -10.48 1.69
N SER A 45 -9.03 -9.34 1.89
CA SER A 45 -8.22 -9.09 3.09
C SER A 45 -9.03 -8.68 4.32
N GLY A 46 -10.22 -8.09 4.11
CA GLY A 46 -10.99 -7.46 5.18
C GLY A 46 -10.39 -6.14 5.70
N LEU A 47 -9.29 -5.64 5.12
CA LEU A 47 -8.58 -4.45 5.60
C LEU A 47 -9.14 -3.14 5.05
N PHE A 48 -10.01 -3.20 4.06
CA PHE A 48 -10.63 -2.02 3.47
C PHE A 48 -12.00 -1.70 4.08
N SER A 49 -12.27 -0.42 4.29
CA SER A 49 -13.58 0.10 4.66
C SER A 49 -13.90 1.35 3.84
N LEU A 50 -15.18 1.61 3.61
CA LEU A 50 -15.63 2.76 2.84
C LEU A 50 -16.63 3.57 3.67
N SER A 51 -16.39 4.88 3.76
CA SER A 51 -17.31 5.82 4.42
C SER A 51 -18.40 6.28 3.46
N ASP A 52 -19.65 6.08 3.87
CA ASP A 52 -20.86 6.48 3.11
C ASP A 52 -21.05 8.00 3.04
N THR A 53 -20.34 8.79 3.87
CA THR A 53 -20.56 10.24 3.97
C THR A 53 -19.65 11.05 3.03
N ASN A 54 -18.44 10.56 2.77
CA ASN A 54 -17.41 11.32 2.06
C ASN A 54 -16.65 10.47 1.02
N ASN A 55 -17.16 9.29 0.67
CA ASN A 55 -16.55 8.36 -0.29
C ASN A 55 -15.08 8.04 0.03
N THR A 56 -14.68 8.09 1.30
CA THR A 56 -13.31 7.81 1.71
C THR A 56 -13.13 6.32 1.90
N LEU A 57 -12.29 5.73 1.05
CA LEU A 57 -11.76 4.39 1.17
C LEU A 57 -10.59 4.43 2.16
N THR A 58 -10.68 3.64 3.21
CA THR A 58 -9.62 3.48 4.21
C THR A 58 -9.05 2.08 4.14
N PHE A 59 -7.74 1.97 4.04
CA PHE A 59 -6.97 0.74 4.22
C PHE A 59 -6.37 0.72 5.63
N ASN A 60 -6.69 -0.30 6.40
CA ASN A 60 -6.13 -0.52 7.74
C ASN A 60 -4.83 -1.33 7.64
N GLY A 61 -3.70 -0.64 7.57
CA GLY A 61 -2.38 -1.25 7.45
C GLY A 61 -1.65 -1.45 8.77
N THR A 62 -2.27 -1.22 9.94
CA THR A 62 -1.52 -1.20 11.22
C THR A 62 -0.84 -2.52 11.59
N ASN A 63 -1.27 -3.63 11.01
CA ASN A 63 -0.69 -4.96 11.22
C ASN A 63 -0.04 -5.54 9.96
N THR A 64 0.19 -4.70 8.95
CA THR A 64 0.93 -5.11 7.76
C THR A 64 2.40 -4.89 7.99
N ASP A 65 3.17 -5.86 7.55
CA ASP A 65 4.61 -5.97 7.70
C ASP A 65 5.10 -6.35 6.32
N TYR A 66 5.95 -5.51 5.72
CA TYR A 66 6.47 -5.73 4.40
C TYR A 66 7.13 -7.09 4.41
N GLU A 67 7.95 -7.48 5.38
CA GLU A 67 8.77 -8.70 5.45
C GLU A 67 7.95 -9.99 5.40
N SER A 68 6.66 -9.89 5.69
CA SER A 68 5.67 -10.95 5.49
C SER A 68 5.52 -11.36 4.01
N THR A 69 4.73 -12.42 3.77
CA THR A 69 4.48 -12.94 2.42
C THR A 69 3.71 -11.96 1.54
N THR A 70 2.83 -11.15 2.12
CA THR A 70 1.90 -10.28 1.40
C THR A 70 2.41 -8.85 1.39
N LYS A 71 2.80 -8.35 0.20
CA LYS A 71 3.33 -6.98 0.01
C LYS A 71 2.29 -6.00 -0.58
N SER A 72 1.09 -6.48 -0.89
CA SER A 72 0.04 -5.67 -1.53
C SER A 72 -1.34 -6.24 -1.24
N TYR A 73 -2.35 -5.37 -1.18
CA TYR A 73 -3.74 -5.74 -0.91
C TYR A 73 -4.67 -5.10 -1.94
N THR A 74 -5.73 -5.80 -2.32
CA THR A 74 -6.69 -5.32 -3.31
C THR A 74 -8.11 -5.22 -2.75
N VAL A 75 -8.86 -4.26 -3.28
CA VAL A 75 -10.29 -4.08 -3.06
C VAL A 75 -10.96 -3.76 -4.38
N LYS A 76 -12.12 -4.38 -4.63
CA LYS A 76 -12.92 -4.09 -5.81
C LYS A 76 -14.07 -3.17 -5.43
N ILE A 77 -14.09 -2.01 -6.08
CA ILE A 77 -15.07 -0.95 -5.88
C ILE A 77 -16.07 -0.96 -7.04
N LYS A 78 -17.34 -0.76 -6.73
CA LYS A 78 -18.40 -0.44 -7.69
C LYS A 78 -18.82 1.01 -7.50
N ALA A 79 -18.97 1.76 -8.58
CA ALA A 79 -19.64 3.05 -8.60
C ALA A 79 -20.96 2.95 -9.37
N THR A 80 -21.99 3.64 -8.89
CA THR A 80 -23.33 3.63 -9.49
C THR A 80 -24.04 4.99 -9.35
N THR A 81 -24.75 5.42 -10.39
CA THR A 81 -25.67 6.58 -10.34
C THR A 81 -27.15 6.16 -10.22
N GLY A 82 -27.43 4.87 -10.03
CA GLY A 82 -28.78 4.34 -9.84
C GLY A 82 -28.93 2.85 -10.19
N ASN A 83 -30.14 2.32 -10.06
CA ASN A 83 -30.39 0.87 -10.02
C ASN A 83 -30.34 0.13 -11.37
N SER A 84 -29.83 0.74 -12.44
CA SER A 84 -29.78 0.12 -13.77
C SER A 84 -28.35 -0.33 -14.09
N ASP A 85 -28.18 -1.51 -14.67
CA ASP A 85 -26.86 -2.13 -14.88
C ASP A 85 -25.97 -1.33 -15.86
N ASP A 86 -26.58 -0.59 -16.78
CA ASP A 86 -25.92 0.35 -17.70
C ASP A 86 -25.39 1.61 -17.02
N LYS A 87 -25.60 1.78 -15.71
CA LYS A 87 -25.15 2.91 -14.90
C LYS A 87 -24.12 2.52 -13.83
N ASN A 88 -23.48 1.38 -14.00
CA ASN A 88 -22.52 0.81 -13.07
C ASN A 88 -21.14 0.71 -13.71
N THR A 89 -20.10 0.89 -12.90
CA THR A 89 -18.71 0.64 -13.30
C THR A 89 -17.92 0.10 -12.11
N GLU A 90 -16.85 -0.60 -12.39
CA GLU A 90 -16.05 -1.29 -11.37
C GLU A 90 -14.57 -0.97 -11.56
N GLN A 91 -13.84 -0.86 -10.45
CA GLN A 91 -12.40 -0.67 -10.47
C GLN A 91 -11.77 -1.44 -9.30
N THR A 92 -10.69 -2.14 -9.56
CA THR A 92 -9.84 -2.71 -8.50
C THR A 92 -8.82 -1.67 -8.09
N ILE A 93 -8.76 -1.36 -6.80
CA ILE A 93 -7.74 -0.52 -6.19
C ILE A 93 -6.75 -1.43 -5.46
N THR A 94 -5.46 -1.15 -5.63
CA THR A 94 -4.36 -1.87 -4.99
C THR A 94 -3.64 -0.93 -4.03
N ALA A 95 -3.45 -1.36 -2.78
CA ALA A 95 -2.57 -0.73 -1.82
C ALA A 95 -1.26 -1.55 -1.78
N ASN A 96 -0.14 -0.96 -2.22
CA ASN A 96 1.18 -1.55 -2.08
C ASN A 96 1.81 -1.10 -0.77
N LEU A 97 2.50 -2.01 -0.11
CA LEU A 97 3.34 -1.69 1.04
C LEU A 97 4.69 -1.15 0.53
N VAL A 98 5.10 -0.04 1.11
CA VAL A 98 6.46 0.48 1.04
C VAL A 98 7.22 -0.08 2.22
N ASP A 99 8.27 -0.83 1.89
CA ASP A 99 9.29 -1.37 2.79
C ASP A 99 9.96 -0.23 3.58
N LEU A 100 9.94 -0.36 4.91
CA LEU A 100 10.73 0.43 5.83
C LEU A 100 11.82 -0.47 6.40
N ASN A 101 13.03 0.06 6.51
CA ASN A 101 14.12 -0.63 7.20
C ASN A 101 13.87 -0.65 8.73
N ASP A 102 13.03 -1.56 9.20
CA ASP A 102 12.60 -1.72 10.59
C ASP A 102 13.03 -3.05 11.24
N GLU A 103 13.80 -3.85 10.50
CA GLU A 103 14.38 -5.11 10.93
C GLU A 103 15.69 -4.89 11.66
N THR A 104 15.99 -5.80 12.58
CA THR A 104 17.29 -5.79 13.25
C THR A 104 18.37 -6.41 12.35
N PRO A 105 19.54 -5.76 12.17
CA PRO A 105 20.66 -6.36 11.45
C PRO A 105 21.08 -7.69 12.06
N THR A 106 21.38 -8.68 11.23
CA THR A 106 21.59 -10.06 11.69
C THR A 106 23.02 -10.56 11.56
N ALA A 107 23.64 -10.49 10.37
CA ALA A 107 24.91 -11.16 10.06
C ALA A 107 26.15 -10.47 10.68
N ILE A 108 26.17 -10.33 12.00
CA ILE A 108 27.23 -9.64 12.75
C ILE A 108 28.51 -10.47 12.71
N THR A 109 29.53 -9.94 12.05
CA THR A 109 30.84 -10.60 11.88
C THR A 109 31.97 -9.64 12.17
N LEU A 110 32.97 -10.10 12.92
CA LEU A 110 34.26 -9.42 13.08
C LEU A 110 35.33 -10.20 12.33
N THR A 111 35.91 -9.61 11.29
CA THR A 111 37.02 -10.16 10.50
C THR A 111 38.36 -9.58 10.96
N GLY A 112 39.48 -10.22 10.63
CA GLY A 112 40.84 -9.78 10.98
C GLY A 112 41.53 -10.66 12.03
N ASP A 113 42.68 -10.20 12.52
CA ASP A 113 43.60 -11.01 13.35
C ASP A 113 43.10 -11.17 14.79
N ARG A 114 42.06 -10.41 15.21
CA ARG A 114 41.38 -10.40 16.52
C ARG A 114 42.29 -10.36 17.75
N THR A 115 43.58 -10.15 17.52
CA THR A 115 44.67 -10.10 18.47
C THR A 115 45.63 -9.00 18.00
N ILE A 116 46.24 -8.28 18.95
CA ILE A 116 47.16 -7.20 18.65
C ILE A 116 48.35 -7.28 19.59
N ALA A 117 49.56 -7.09 19.05
CA ALA A 117 50.77 -7.08 19.87
C ALA A 117 50.81 -5.83 20.74
N GLU A 118 51.37 -5.95 21.94
CA GLU A 118 51.68 -4.77 22.76
C GLU A 118 52.61 -3.80 22.01
N ASN A 119 52.48 -2.51 22.32
CA ASN A 119 53.25 -1.42 21.70
C ASN A 119 53.06 -1.30 20.17
N THR A 120 51.99 -1.88 19.61
CA THR A 120 51.63 -1.69 18.20
C THR A 120 51.28 -0.23 17.94
N ARG A 121 51.70 0.30 16.79
CA ARG A 121 51.51 1.70 16.41
C ARG A 121 50.02 2.10 16.47
N THR A 122 49.75 3.29 16.98
CA THR A 122 48.40 3.88 16.98
C THR A 122 47.83 3.91 15.56
N GLY A 123 46.58 3.47 15.42
CA GLY A 123 45.89 3.40 14.13
C GLY A 123 46.11 2.10 13.35
N THR A 124 46.85 1.12 13.89
CA THR A 124 46.85 -0.23 13.30
C THR A 124 45.46 -0.84 13.39
N GLU A 125 44.95 -1.30 12.26
CA GLU A 125 43.68 -2.00 12.16
C GLU A 125 43.77 -3.38 12.84
N LEU A 126 42.84 -3.67 13.75
CA LEU A 126 42.71 -4.98 14.39
C LEU A 126 41.77 -5.92 13.61
N GLY A 127 40.79 -5.33 12.94
CA GLY A 127 39.75 -6.04 12.25
C GLY A 127 38.61 -5.12 11.82
N THR A 128 37.71 -5.67 11.01
CA THR A 128 36.54 -4.97 10.49
C THR A 128 35.27 -5.64 11.01
N LEU A 129 34.37 -4.83 11.60
CA LEU A 129 33.04 -5.26 12.01
C LEU A 129 32.05 -4.98 10.88
N SER A 130 31.22 -5.96 10.53
CA SER A 130 30.13 -5.82 9.55
C SER A 130 28.84 -6.45 10.06
N ALA A 131 27.70 -5.96 9.55
CA ALA A 131 26.38 -6.55 9.70
C ALA A 131 25.58 -6.33 8.40
N THR A 132 24.53 -7.11 8.20
CA THR A 132 23.54 -6.96 7.12
C THR A 132 22.17 -6.81 7.72
#